data_AF-A0A359M5Z2-F1
#
_entry.id   AF-A0A359M5Z2-F1
#
_cell.length_a   1.000
_cell.length_b   1.000
_cell.length_c   1.000
_cell.angle_alpha   90.00
_cell.angle_beta   90.00
_cell.angle_gamma   90.00
#
_symmetry.space_group_name_H-M   'P 1'
#
loop_
_entity.id
_entity.type
_entity.pdbx_description
1 polymer ?
#
loop_
_entity_poly.entity_id
_entity_poly.type
_entity_poly.pdbx_seq_one_letter_code
_entity_poly.pdbx_strand_id
1 'polypeptide(L)'
;MPVAVLCHAAADTSLARTLAQHIAATTPFATERHVLEDGETLLDCFDRGADATLLIASPHSVPARPDRTLWQPLVDCDASIAIFEAQPSRVPAIVPQKKLVTGDSRRLRQWLLSLLAAEPRVVGVPDEYPLDDAGDFERVIGIDASGRSLHGVVGDLAWRLNLSLPFPLERNLAALRAHCERHCYLVIVAGGEPLDLGPLTAVRTTPHRIPPLPPETLVAAPADHSSLAAMERSFRATGHPILGQRAVTLAIGLQRHAEALEFLDLLRPHASLSRWIEHESGWIRELWGEGFRVPADSLHQGVQTAFSF
;
A
#
# COMPACT_ATOMS: atom_id res chain seq x y z
N MET A 1 -22.67 -4.61 1.68
CA MET A 1 -22.25 -3.61 2.68
C MET A 1 -21.16 -4.27 3.50
N PRO A 2 -19.96 -3.67 3.60
CA PRO A 2 -18.83 -4.34 4.25
C PRO A 2 -19.11 -4.51 5.75
N VAL A 3 -18.67 -5.61 6.32
CA VAL A 3 -18.95 -6.01 7.71
C VAL A 3 -17.67 -5.97 8.54
N ALA A 4 -17.73 -5.23 9.64
CA ALA A 4 -16.72 -5.22 10.67
C ALA A 4 -17.18 -6.09 11.85
N VAL A 5 -16.46 -7.17 12.14
CA VAL A 5 -16.71 -8.03 13.30
C VAL A 5 -15.83 -7.58 14.47
N LEU A 6 -16.46 -7.29 15.61
CA LEU A 6 -15.80 -6.90 16.84
C LEU A 6 -15.79 -8.09 17.80
N CYS A 7 -14.63 -8.69 18.04
CA CYS A 7 -14.46 -9.85 18.90
C CYS A 7 -13.97 -9.41 20.28
N HIS A 8 -14.68 -9.78 21.34
CA HIS A 8 -14.41 -9.25 22.67
C HIS A 8 -14.81 -10.20 23.80
N ALA A 9 -14.16 -10.08 24.96
CA ALA A 9 -14.61 -10.79 26.15
C ALA A 9 -15.95 -10.23 26.66
N ALA A 10 -16.70 -11.04 27.42
CA ALA A 10 -17.99 -10.63 27.99
C ALA A 10 -17.88 -9.32 28.82
N ALA A 11 -16.77 -9.14 29.54
CA ALA A 11 -16.48 -7.93 30.33
C ALA A 11 -16.40 -6.64 29.49
N ASP A 12 -16.03 -6.76 28.20
CA ASP A 12 -15.79 -5.62 27.30
C ASP A 12 -17.04 -5.23 26.47
N THR A 13 -18.20 -5.82 26.77
CA THR A 13 -19.45 -5.63 26.00
C THR A 13 -19.87 -4.16 25.85
N SER A 14 -19.67 -3.35 26.90
CA SER A 14 -20.02 -1.92 26.83
C SER A 14 -19.13 -1.17 25.83
N LEU A 15 -17.82 -1.43 25.85
CA LEU A 15 -16.87 -0.81 24.94
C LEU A 15 -17.13 -1.25 23.50
N ALA A 16 -17.33 -2.55 23.27
CA ALA A 16 -17.65 -3.07 21.95
C ALA A 16 -18.92 -2.42 21.36
N ARG A 17 -19.94 -2.17 22.21
CA ARG A 17 -21.14 -1.43 21.80
C ARG A 17 -20.83 0.01 21.41
N THR A 18 -20.03 0.72 22.20
CA THR A 18 -19.62 2.10 21.90
C THR A 18 -18.82 2.18 20.60
N LEU A 19 -17.87 1.26 20.39
CA LEU A 19 -17.09 1.19 19.15
C LEU A 19 -17.98 0.88 17.95
N ALA A 20 -18.88 -0.11 18.07
CA ALA A 20 -19.82 -0.44 17.00
C ALA A 20 -20.69 0.76 16.59
N GLN A 21 -21.22 1.51 17.56
CA GLN A 21 -21.98 2.75 17.31
C GLN A 21 -21.12 3.82 16.62
N HIS A 22 -19.87 4.00 17.07
CA HIS A 22 -18.95 4.95 16.45
C HIS A 22 -18.61 4.58 15.01
N ILE A 23 -18.33 3.30 14.75
CA ILE A 23 -18.03 2.77 13.41
C ILE A 23 -19.23 2.99 12.49
N ALA A 24 -20.44 2.62 12.93
CA ALA A 24 -21.67 2.81 12.17
C ALA A 24 -21.96 4.30 11.89
N ALA A 25 -21.57 5.21 12.81
CA ALA A 25 -21.77 6.64 12.64
C ALA A 25 -20.73 7.32 11.74
N THR A 26 -19.55 6.72 11.55
CA THR A 26 -18.39 7.41 10.93
C THR A 26 -17.80 6.70 9.71
N THR A 27 -18.30 5.51 9.39
CA THR A 27 -17.86 4.64 8.29
C THR A 27 -19.07 3.89 7.68
N PRO A 28 -18.96 3.36 6.46
CA PRO A 28 -20.04 2.58 5.83
C PRO A 28 -20.07 1.09 6.27
N PHE A 29 -19.30 0.68 7.27
CA PHE A 29 -19.31 -0.70 7.75
C PHE A 29 -20.57 -1.01 8.55
N ALA A 30 -21.19 -2.15 8.23
CA ALA A 30 -22.04 -2.86 9.17
C ALA A 30 -21.18 -3.33 10.35
N THR A 31 -21.76 -3.44 11.54
CA THR A 31 -21.03 -3.97 12.70
C THR A 31 -21.71 -5.19 13.26
N GLU A 32 -20.92 -6.25 13.44
CA GLU A 32 -21.30 -7.44 14.18
C GLU A 32 -20.44 -7.51 15.44
N ARG A 33 -21.01 -8.03 16.53
CA ARG A 33 -20.29 -8.18 17.80
C ARG A 33 -20.28 -9.65 18.17
N HIS A 34 -19.09 -10.19 18.35
CA HIS A 34 -18.87 -11.55 18.81
C HIS A 34 -18.34 -11.51 20.25
N VAL A 35 -19.10 -12.15 21.15
CA VAL A 35 -18.68 -12.33 22.55
C VAL A 35 -17.97 -13.67 22.63
N LEU A 36 -16.72 -13.67 23.12
CA LEU A 36 -15.96 -14.90 23.31
C LEU A 36 -16.70 -15.85 24.26
N GLU A 37 -16.86 -17.10 23.84
CA GLU A 37 -17.42 -18.18 24.65
C GLU A 37 -16.37 -18.79 25.61
N ASP A 38 -16.82 -19.63 26.54
CA ASP A 38 -15.93 -20.32 27.47
C ASP A 38 -14.94 -21.21 26.71
N GLY A 39 -13.65 -20.89 26.85
CA GLY A 39 -12.56 -21.59 26.16
C GLY A 39 -12.19 -21.02 24.78
N GLU A 40 -12.97 -20.08 24.25
CA GLU A 40 -12.63 -19.33 23.03
C GLU A 40 -11.64 -18.20 23.35
N THR A 41 -10.72 -17.95 22.43
CA THR A 41 -9.71 -16.90 22.51
C THR A 41 -9.84 -15.95 21.33
N LEU A 42 -9.17 -14.79 21.40
CA LEU A 42 -9.11 -13.86 20.26
C LEU A 42 -8.47 -14.50 19.01
N LEU A 43 -7.65 -15.55 19.18
CA LEU A 43 -7.05 -16.29 18.08
C LEU A 43 -8.04 -17.20 17.36
N ASP A 44 -9.17 -17.54 17.98
CA ASP A 44 -10.20 -18.34 17.32
C ASP A 44 -11.10 -17.47 16.41
N CYS A 45 -10.92 -16.15 16.48
CA CYS A 45 -11.75 -15.18 15.79
C CYS A 45 -11.14 -14.60 14.51
N PHE A 46 -9.88 -14.90 14.17
CA PHE A 46 -9.18 -14.22 13.06
C PHE A 46 -9.67 -14.65 11.66
N ASP A 47 -10.40 -15.77 11.53
CA ASP A 47 -10.84 -16.35 10.25
C ASP A 47 -12.36 -16.39 10.08
N ARG A 48 -13.07 -15.38 10.59
CA ARG A 48 -14.55 -15.33 10.51
C ARG A 48 -15.10 -14.83 9.17
N GLY A 49 -14.25 -14.70 8.14
CA GLY A 49 -14.66 -14.31 6.78
C GLY A 49 -15.23 -12.89 6.66
N ALA A 50 -14.89 -12.00 7.59
CA ALA A 50 -15.35 -10.61 7.60
C ALA A 50 -14.41 -9.68 6.81
N ASP A 51 -14.96 -8.59 6.26
CA ASP A 51 -14.19 -7.57 5.55
C ASP A 51 -13.21 -6.82 6.48
N ALA A 52 -13.58 -6.69 7.76
CA ALA A 52 -12.71 -6.19 8.81
C ALA A 52 -12.93 -6.97 10.12
N THR A 53 -11.84 -7.35 10.78
CA THR A 53 -11.89 -7.98 12.12
C THR A 53 -11.17 -7.11 13.13
N LEU A 54 -11.91 -6.66 14.16
CA LEU A 54 -11.38 -5.87 15.26
C LEU A 54 -11.34 -6.71 16.54
N LEU A 55 -10.14 -7.03 16.99
CA LEU A 55 -9.92 -7.79 18.22
C LEU A 55 -9.78 -6.84 19.41
N ILE A 56 -10.69 -6.91 20.37
CA ILE A 56 -10.65 -6.06 21.58
C ILE A 56 -9.81 -6.75 22.65
N ALA A 57 -8.58 -6.26 22.83
CA ALA A 57 -7.61 -6.78 23.78
C ALA A 57 -7.79 -6.14 25.17
N SER A 58 -7.97 -6.98 26.18
CA SER A 58 -8.05 -6.62 27.60
C SER A 58 -7.47 -7.75 28.46
N PRO A 59 -7.25 -7.55 29.77
CA PRO A 59 -6.89 -8.64 30.68
C PRO A 59 -7.90 -9.80 30.72
N HIS A 60 -9.11 -9.62 30.19
CA HIS A 60 -10.16 -10.64 30.13
C HIS A 60 -10.15 -11.45 28.83
N SER A 61 -9.59 -10.91 27.75
CA SER A 61 -9.48 -11.59 26.45
C SER A 61 -8.05 -12.04 26.12
N VAL A 62 -7.06 -11.62 26.92
CA VAL A 62 -5.64 -11.91 26.71
C VAL A 62 -5.07 -12.56 27.97
N PRO A 63 -4.41 -13.73 27.86
CA PRO A 63 -3.80 -14.37 29.01
C PRO A 63 -2.67 -13.50 29.59
N ALA A 64 -2.47 -13.58 30.90
CA ALA A 64 -1.44 -12.79 31.61
C ALA A 64 -0.01 -13.01 31.09
N ARG A 65 0.23 -14.13 30.40
CA ARG A 65 1.49 -14.46 29.71
C ARG A 65 1.15 -15.01 28.33
N PRO A 66 0.95 -14.14 27.32
CA PRO A 66 0.63 -14.61 25.99
C PRO A 66 1.87 -15.24 25.34
N ASP A 67 1.68 -16.39 24.71
CA ASP A 67 2.74 -17.10 23.98
C ASP A 67 2.89 -16.49 22.60
N ARG A 68 4.07 -15.94 22.30
CA ARG A 68 4.36 -15.33 21.00
C ARG A 68 4.15 -16.31 19.84
N THR A 69 4.48 -17.58 20.01
CA THR A 69 4.36 -18.58 18.95
C THR A 69 2.90 -18.84 18.59
N LEU A 70 2.00 -18.82 19.57
CA LEU A 70 0.56 -18.97 19.32
C LEU A 70 -0.06 -17.75 18.63
N TRP A 71 0.49 -16.55 18.87
CA TRP A 71 0.00 -15.30 18.28
C TRP A 71 0.63 -14.99 16.92
N GLN A 72 1.63 -15.76 16.48
CA GLN A 72 2.34 -15.57 15.22
C GLN A 72 1.42 -15.55 13.98
N PRO A 73 0.38 -16.40 13.86
CA PRO A 73 -0.57 -16.30 12.75
C PRO A 73 -1.25 -14.94 12.66
N LEU A 74 -1.54 -14.30 13.79
CA LEU A 74 -2.13 -12.96 13.84
C LEU A 74 -1.13 -11.88 13.42
N VAL A 75 0.15 -12.09 13.70
CA VAL A 75 1.24 -11.21 13.26
C VAL A 75 1.42 -11.28 11.74
N ASP A 76 1.28 -12.48 11.19
CA ASP A 76 1.51 -12.77 9.77
C ASP A 76 0.26 -12.58 8.89
N CYS A 77 -0.94 -12.46 9.47
CA CYS A 77 -2.18 -12.27 8.73
C CYS A 77 -2.28 -10.90 8.02
N ASP A 78 -3.14 -10.84 7.02
CA ASP A 78 -3.38 -9.67 6.17
C ASP A 78 -3.94 -8.43 6.88
N ALA A 79 -3.94 -7.30 6.18
CA ALA A 79 -4.25 -5.97 6.72
C ALA A 79 -5.67 -5.80 7.29
N SER A 80 -6.61 -6.72 7.02
CA SER A 80 -8.01 -6.70 7.46
C SER A 80 -8.22 -6.96 8.95
N ILE A 81 -7.15 -7.24 9.71
CA ILE A 81 -7.21 -7.47 11.15
C ILE A 81 -6.46 -6.39 11.93
N ALA A 82 -7.13 -5.81 12.93
CA ALA A 82 -6.53 -4.88 13.88
C ALA A 82 -6.88 -5.26 15.33
N ILE A 83 -6.02 -4.83 16.24
CA ILE A 83 -6.19 -5.00 17.68
C ILE A 83 -6.49 -3.66 18.32
N PHE A 84 -7.65 -3.55 18.97
CA PHE A 84 -8.02 -2.42 19.80
C PHE A 84 -7.68 -2.72 21.25
N GLU A 85 -6.72 -1.99 21.83
CA GLU A 85 -6.38 -2.16 23.24
C GLU A 85 -7.37 -1.38 24.12
N ALA A 86 -8.27 -2.12 24.76
CA ALA A 86 -9.30 -1.58 25.66
C ALA A 86 -8.72 -1.12 27.00
N GLN A 87 -7.75 -1.89 27.49
CA GLN A 87 -7.01 -1.65 28.73
C GLN A 87 -5.57 -2.11 28.54
N PRO A 88 -4.60 -1.52 29.26
CA PRO A 88 -3.20 -1.95 29.18
C PRO A 88 -3.07 -3.46 29.35
N SER A 89 -2.56 -4.11 28.31
CA SER A 89 -2.41 -5.55 28.22
C SER A 89 -0.96 -5.90 27.83
N ARG A 90 -0.64 -7.19 27.72
CA ARG A 90 0.68 -7.63 27.22
C ARG A 90 0.73 -7.79 25.70
N VAL A 91 -0.38 -7.54 24.98
CA VAL A 91 -0.45 -7.68 23.52
C VAL A 91 0.52 -6.75 22.78
N PRO A 92 0.73 -5.48 23.20
CA PRO A 92 1.69 -4.60 22.52
C PRO A 92 3.14 -5.11 22.51
N ALA A 93 3.50 -6.04 23.41
CA ALA A 93 4.83 -6.62 23.47
C ALA A 93 5.04 -7.77 22.46
N ILE A 94 3.97 -8.31 21.88
CA ILE A 94 4.01 -9.49 21.00
C ILE A 94 3.49 -9.23 19.58
N VAL A 95 2.73 -8.15 19.36
CA VAL A 95 2.17 -7.79 18.04
C VAL A 95 2.83 -6.51 17.50
N PRO A 96 3.15 -6.41 16.19
CA PRO A 96 3.69 -5.20 15.59
C PRO A 96 2.81 -3.97 15.82
N GLN A 97 3.42 -2.80 16.04
CA GLN A 97 2.69 -1.55 16.28
C GLN A 97 1.71 -1.17 15.15
N LYS A 98 2.00 -1.56 13.91
CA LYS A 98 1.11 -1.31 12.76
C LYS A 98 -0.27 -1.96 12.86
N LYS A 99 -0.43 -3.00 13.71
CA LYS A 99 -1.70 -3.70 13.95
C LYS A 99 -2.45 -3.16 15.18
N LEU A 100 -1.83 -2.25 15.95
CA LEU A 100 -2.39 -1.70 17.18
C LEU A 100 -3.15 -0.41 16.89
N VAL A 101 -4.43 -0.41 17.24
CA VAL A 101 -5.32 0.74 17.19
C VAL A 101 -5.65 1.12 18.63
N THR A 102 -4.75 1.84 19.28
CA THR A 102 -4.88 2.18 20.70
C THR A 102 -5.68 3.45 20.90
N GLY A 103 -6.80 3.40 21.63
CA GLY A 103 -7.45 4.54 22.30
C GLY A 103 -7.88 5.73 21.43
N ASP A 104 -7.68 5.67 20.11
CA ASP A 104 -7.89 6.76 19.18
C ASP A 104 -8.88 6.34 18.10
N SER A 105 -10.12 6.78 18.27
CA SER A 105 -11.21 6.54 17.31
C SER A 105 -10.87 7.07 15.91
N ARG A 106 -9.98 8.06 15.79
CA ARG A 106 -9.50 8.54 14.48
C ARG A 106 -8.64 7.49 13.78
N ARG A 107 -7.72 6.84 14.50
CA ARG A 107 -6.89 5.75 13.93
C ARG A 107 -7.75 4.56 13.54
N LEU A 108 -8.75 4.21 14.36
CA LEU A 108 -9.72 3.15 14.04
C LEU A 108 -10.46 3.47 12.74
N ARG A 109 -11.01 4.68 12.63
CA ARG A 109 -11.67 5.15 11.43
C ARG A 109 -10.74 5.14 10.23
N GLN A 110 -9.52 5.65 10.36
CA GLN A 110 -8.54 5.68 9.26
C GLN A 110 -8.18 4.28 8.79
N TRP A 111 -7.99 3.32 9.71
CA TRP A 111 -7.74 1.93 9.35
C TRP A 111 -8.95 1.32 8.62
N LEU A 112 -10.17 1.47 9.14
CA LEU A 112 -11.38 0.97 8.45
C LEU A 112 -11.55 1.60 7.07
N LEU A 113 -11.37 2.92 6.94
CA LEU A 113 -11.41 3.59 5.65
C LEU A 113 -10.27 3.13 4.73
N SER A 114 -9.11 2.78 5.28
CA SER A 114 -8.00 2.21 4.51
C SER A 114 -8.34 0.81 3.98
N LEU A 115 -9.17 0.03 4.68
CA LEU A 115 -9.67 -1.25 4.18
C LEU A 115 -10.65 -1.06 3.02
N LEU A 116 -11.48 -0.01 3.06
CA LEU A 116 -12.35 0.35 1.93
C LEU A 116 -11.58 0.93 0.75
N ALA A 117 -10.39 1.49 1.01
CA ALA A 117 -9.47 1.96 -0.02
C ALA A 117 -8.53 0.84 -0.52
N ALA A 118 -8.34 -0.21 0.28
CA ALA A 118 -7.58 -1.42 -0.04
C ALA A 118 -8.46 -2.48 -0.74
N GLU A 119 -9.77 -2.47 -0.51
CA GLU A 119 -10.69 -2.81 -1.59
C GLU A 119 -10.43 -1.82 -2.72
N PRO A 120 -10.13 -2.27 -3.94
CA PRO A 120 -9.96 -1.37 -5.07
C PRO A 120 -11.34 -0.88 -5.49
N ARG A 121 -12.01 -0.06 -4.66
CA ARG A 121 -12.87 0.98 -5.20
C ARG A 121 -11.93 1.88 -5.95
N VAL A 122 -11.94 1.67 -7.27
CA VAL A 122 -11.22 2.50 -8.20
C VAL A 122 -11.58 3.95 -7.88
N VAL A 123 -10.65 4.67 -7.27
CA VAL A 123 -10.76 6.11 -7.12
C VAL A 123 -10.81 6.65 -8.55
N GLY A 124 -12.02 6.96 -9.03
CA GLY A 124 -12.26 7.40 -10.40
C GLY A 124 -13.03 6.46 -11.34
N VAL A 125 -13.58 5.32 -10.88
CA VAL A 125 -14.66 4.64 -11.63
C VAL A 125 -15.98 5.22 -11.15
N PRO A 126 -16.76 5.86 -12.03
CA PRO A 126 -18.12 6.29 -11.69
C PRO A 126 -18.93 5.09 -11.19
N ASP A 127 -19.82 5.30 -10.20
CA ASP A 127 -20.81 4.30 -9.73
C ASP A 127 -21.70 3.77 -10.88
N GLU A 128 -21.63 4.38 -12.07
CA GLU A 128 -22.37 4.03 -13.29
C GLU A 128 -21.82 2.82 -14.07
N TYR A 129 -20.73 2.19 -13.63
CA TYR A 129 -20.27 0.94 -14.27
C TYR A 129 -20.93 -0.27 -13.59
N PRO A 130 -21.96 -0.90 -14.19
CA PRO A 130 -22.46 -2.17 -13.69
C PRO A 130 -21.34 -3.20 -13.80
N LEU A 131 -20.81 -3.61 -12.66
CA LEU A 131 -19.84 -4.70 -12.50
C LEU A 131 -20.52 -6.07 -12.66
N ASP A 132 -21.59 -6.17 -13.45
CA ASP A 132 -22.35 -7.42 -13.65
C ASP A 132 -21.45 -8.53 -14.22
N ASP A 133 -20.31 -8.18 -14.84
CA ASP A 133 -19.28 -9.10 -15.37
C ASP A 133 -18.13 -9.37 -14.37
N ALA A 134 -18.11 -8.79 -13.17
CA ALA A 134 -17.00 -8.96 -12.22
C ALA A 134 -16.83 -10.41 -11.72
N GLY A 135 -17.85 -11.26 -11.89
CA GLY A 135 -17.78 -12.69 -11.58
C GLY A 135 -16.84 -13.49 -12.48
N ASP A 136 -16.46 -12.96 -13.64
CA ASP A 136 -15.61 -13.64 -14.62
C ASP A 136 -14.11 -13.31 -14.46
N PHE A 137 -13.76 -12.38 -13.57
CA PHE A 137 -12.39 -11.94 -13.33
C PHE A 137 -11.90 -12.36 -11.94
N GLU A 138 -10.65 -12.80 -11.85
CA GLU A 138 -10.01 -13.13 -10.56
C GLU A 138 -9.85 -11.90 -9.68
N ARG A 139 -9.65 -10.72 -10.29
CA ARG A 139 -9.46 -9.45 -9.59
C ARG A 139 -9.76 -8.27 -10.50
N VAL A 140 -10.32 -7.20 -9.90
CA VAL A 140 -10.46 -5.87 -10.51
C VAL A 140 -9.40 -4.93 -9.95
N ILE A 141 -8.67 -4.21 -10.81
CA ILE A 141 -7.52 -3.39 -10.42
C ILE A 141 -7.64 -2.00 -11.04
N GLY A 142 -7.87 -0.96 -10.21
CA GLY A 142 -7.98 0.43 -10.69
C GLY A 142 -6.72 1.27 -10.54
N ILE A 143 -5.95 1.51 -11.61
CA ILE A 143 -4.71 2.29 -11.56
C ILE A 143 -4.96 3.72 -12.04
N ASP A 144 -4.41 4.68 -11.30
CA ASP A 144 -4.36 6.07 -11.75
C ASP A 144 -3.07 6.30 -12.55
N ALA A 145 -3.22 6.52 -13.85
CA ALA A 145 -2.17 6.84 -14.81
C ALA A 145 -2.12 8.34 -15.15
N SER A 146 -2.99 9.16 -14.56
CA SER A 146 -3.07 10.57 -14.89
C SER A 146 -1.76 11.28 -14.58
N GLY A 147 -1.11 11.87 -15.59
CA GLY A 147 0.15 12.59 -15.42
C GLY A 147 1.32 11.72 -14.94
N ARG A 148 1.25 10.41 -15.17
CA ARG A 148 2.30 9.44 -14.80
C ARG A 148 2.92 8.79 -16.02
N SER A 149 4.11 8.24 -15.83
CA SER A 149 4.79 7.43 -16.82
C SER A 149 4.25 6.01 -16.91
N LEU A 150 4.65 5.33 -17.98
CA LEU A 150 4.47 3.90 -18.09
C LEU A 150 5.24 3.13 -16.99
N HIS A 151 6.42 3.60 -16.55
CA HIS A 151 7.16 2.96 -15.46
C HIS A 151 6.38 2.99 -14.15
N GLY A 152 5.80 4.14 -13.82
CA GLY A 152 4.96 4.31 -12.63
C GLY A 152 3.69 3.47 -12.69
N VAL A 153 3.03 3.41 -13.86
CA VAL A 153 1.84 2.57 -14.04
C VAL A 153 2.17 1.08 -13.90
N VAL A 154 3.26 0.62 -14.52
CA VAL A 154 3.71 -0.78 -14.45
C VAL A 154 4.10 -1.16 -13.02
N GLY A 155 4.83 -0.29 -12.31
CA GLY A 155 5.21 -0.56 -10.93
C GLY A 155 4.02 -0.62 -9.97
N ASP A 156 2.99 0.19 -10.18
CA ASP A 156 1.74 0.13 -9.40
C ASP A 156 0.98 -1.17 -9.68
N LEU A 157 0.88 -1.56 -10.95
CA LEU A 157 0.23 -2.80 -11.35
C LEU A 157 0.97 -4.00 -10.76
N ALA A 158 2.30 -4.01 -10.84
CA ALA A 158 3.14 -5.05 -10.27
C ALA A 158 2.91 -5.20 -8.76
N TRP A 159 2.93 -4.09 -8.01
CA TRP A 159 2.66 -4.11 -6.58
C TRP A 159 1.28 -4.70 -6.25
N ARG A 160 0.22 -4.29 -6.97
CA ARG A 160 -1.14 -4.80 -6.74
C ARG A 160 -1.33 -6.26 -7.13
N LEU A 161 -0.48 -6.77 -8.01
CA LEU A 161 -0.40 -8.17 -8.40
C LEU A 161 0.62 -8.96 -7.56
N ASN A 162 1.24 -8.32 -6.56
CA ASN A 162 2.28 -8.91 -5.73
C ASN A 162 3.48 -9.46 -6.55
N LEU A 163 3.87 -8.71 -7.58
CA LEU A 163 5.02 -9.01 -8.44
C LEU A 163 6.20 -8.10 -8.09
N SER A 164 7.40 -8.68 -8.04
CA SER A 164 8.64 -7.91 -8.04
C SER A 164 9.16 -7.79 -9.47
N LEU A 165 9.22 -6.56 -9.97
CA LEU A 165 9.66 -6.22 -11.33
C LEU A 165 10.88 -5.28 -11.27
N PRO A 166 12.05 -5.76 -10.80
CA PRO A 166 13.22 -4.91 -10.56
C PRO A 166 14.07 -4.67 -11.82
N PHE A 167 13.62 -5.09 -13.00
CA PHE A 167 14.39 -5.11 -14.25
C PHE A 167 14.11 -3.86 -15.12
N PRO A 168 14.75 -3.70 -16.29
CA PRO A 168 14.35 -2.68 -17.27
C PRO A 168 12.87 -2.80 -17.68
N LEU A 169 12.29 -1.69 -18.14
CA LEU A 169 10.85 -1.59 -18.43
C LEU A 169 10.36 -2.66 -19.40
N GLU A 170 11.09 -2.94 -20.48
CA GLU A 170 10.72 -3.91 -21.50
C GLU A 170 10.61 -5.31 -20.92
N ARG A 171 11.55 -5.68 -20.04
CA ARG A 171 11.54 -6.97 -19.35
C ARG A 171 10.43 -7.04 -18.30
N ASN A 172 10.17 -5.95 -17.61
CA ASN A 172 9.06 -5.85 -16.67
C ASN A 172 7.70 -5.98 -17.37
N LEU A 173 7.51 -5.32 -18.51
CA LEU A 173 6.30 -5.45 -19.32
C LEU A 173 6.11 -6.88 -19.83
N ALA A 174 7.19 -7.52 -20.31
CA ALA A 174 7.13 -8.91 -20.75
C ALA A 174 6.75 -9.86 -19.60
N ALA A 175 7.33 -9.67 -18.41
CA ALA A 175 7.01 -10.47 -17.23
C ALA A 175 5.56 -10.24 -16.75
N LEU A 176 5.11 -8.98 -16.75
CA LEU A 176 3.76 -8.60 -16.39
C LEU A 176 2.73 -9.21 -17.37
N ARG A 177 2.99 -9.14 -18.67
CA ARG A 177 2.16 -9.78 -19.71
C ARG A 177 2.12 -11.29 -19.52
N ALA A 178 3.27 -11.94 -19.33
CA ALA A 178 3.33 -13.38 -19.11
C ALA A 178 2.57 -13.83 -17.85
N HIS A 179 2.49 -12.96 -16.84
CA HIS A 179 1.64 -13.17 -15.66
C HIS A 179 0.16 -13.05 -16.02
N CYS A 180 -0.23 -11.93 -16.64
CA CYS A 180 -1.61 -11.66 -17.07
C CYS A 180 -2.14 -12.60 -18.18
N GLU A 181 -1.27 -13.35 -18.87
CA GLU A 181 -1.65 -14.42 -19.80
C GLU A 181 -2.12 -15.69 -19.10
N ARG A 182 -1.85 -15.84 -17.80
CA ARG A 182 -2.26 -17.00 -16.98
C ARG A 182 -3.40 -16.68 -16.03
N HIS A 183 -3.77 -15.40 -15.94
CA HIS A 183 -4.71 -14.89 -14.97
C HIS A 183 -5.72 -13.96 -15.64
N CYS A 184 -6.98 -14.04 -15.20
CA CYS A 184 -8.05 -13.20 -15.73
C CYS A 184 -8.24 -11.95 -14.85
N TYR A 185 -7.84 -10.78 -15.33
CA TYR A 185 -8.01 -9.51 -14.59
C TYR A 185 -8.85 -8.50 -15.35
N LEU A 186 -9.55 -7.65 -14.61
CA LEU A 186 -10.10 -6.40 -15.13
C LEU A 186 -9.24 -5.25 -14.62
N VAL A 187 -8.46 -4.63 -15.50
CA VAL A 187 -7.62 -3.47 -15.17
C VAL A 187 -8.31 -2.20 -15.67
N ILE A 188 -8.53 -1.25 -14.76
CA ILE A 188 -9.12 0.05 -15.07
C ILE A 188 -8.04 1.12 -14.94
N VAL A 189 -7.69 1.77 -16.04
CA VAL A 189 -6.64 2.78 -16.11
C VAL A 189 -7.28 4.17 -16.20
N ALA A 190 -7.23 4.92 -15.12
CA ALA A 190 -7.73 6.29 -15.07
C ALA A 190 -6.70 7.28 -15.65
N GLY A 191 -7.12 8.09 -16.62
CA GLY A 191 -6.35 9.22 -17.13
C GLY A 191 -5.13 8.84 -17.99
N GLY A 192 -5.09 7.63 -18.52
CA GLY A 192 -4.00 7.12 -19.36
C GLY A 192 -4.47 6.23 -20.51
N GLU A 193 -3.51 5.74 -21.28
CA GLU A 193 -3.71 4.82 -22.40
C GLU A 193 -3.92 3.37 -21.94
N PRO A 194 -4.62 2.53 -22.71
CA PRO A 194 -4.77 1.12 -22.39
C PRO A 194 -3.42 0.40 -22.49
N LEU A 195 -3.19 -0.55 -21.57
CA LEU A 195 -2.02 -1.43 -21.58
C LEU A 195 -2.34 -2.73 -22.33
N ASP A 196 -1.39 -3.25 -23.10
CA ASP A 196 -1.46 -4.63 -23.62
C ASP A 196 -0.96 -5.60 -22.56
N LEU A 197 -1.92 -6.24 -21.85
CA LEU A 197 -1.65 -7.21 -20.79
C LEU A 197 -1.95 -8.65 -21.24
N GLY A 198 -2.17 -8.88 -22.53
CA GLY A 198 -2.56 -10.19 -23.04
C GLY A 198 -4.08 -10.44 -23.05
N PRO A 199 -4.50 -11.56 -23.68
CA PRO A 199 -5.89 -11.75 -24.10
C PRO A 199 -6.87 -12.10 -22.97
N LEU A 200 -6.39 -12.57 -21.82
CA LEU A 200 -7.25 -12.91 -20.68
C LEU A 200 -7.51 -11.71 -19.76
N THR A 201 -6.73 -10.64 -19.89
CA THR A 201 -6.88 -9.44 -19.07
C THR A 201 -7.62 -8.37 -19.87
N ALA A 202 -8.80 -7.98 -19.39
CA ALA A 202 -9.54 -6.87 -19.94
C ALA A 202 -8.95 -5.56 -19.41
N VAL A 203 -8.62 -4.62 -20.30
CA VAL A 203 -8.17 -3.28 -19.91
C VAL A 203 -9.18 -2.25 -20.36
N ARG A 204 -9.64 -1.42 -19.43
CA ARG A 204 -10.55 -0.31 -19.66
C ARG A 204 -9.87 0.99 -19.26
N THR A 205 -10.14 2.07 -19.98
CA THR A 205 -9.65 3.40 -19.62
C THR A 205 -10.80 4.30 -19.18
N THR A 206 -10.53 5.21 -18.25
CA THR A 206 -11.47 6.28 -17.90
C THR A 206 -10.79 7.63 -18.07
N PRO A 207 -11.53 8.70 -18.41
CA PRO A 207 -10.94 10.03 -18.57
C PRO A 207 -10.61 10.70 -17.23
N HIS A 208 -10.75 10.00 -16.10
CA HIS A 208 -10.56 10.59 -14.78
C HIS A 208 -9.14 11.11 -14.60
N ARG A 209 -9.01 12.34 -14.09
CA ARG A 209 -7.74 13.00 -13.81
C ARG A 209 -7.71 13.45 -12.37
N ILE A 210 -6.66 13.04 -11.67
CA ILE A 210 -6.38 13.53 -10.33
C ILE A 210 -5.33 14.64 -10.45
N PRO A 211 -5.57 15.85 -9.91
CA PRO A 211 -4.62 16.95 -10.00
C PRO A 211 -3.32 16.65 -9.21
N PRO A 212 -2.19 17.29 -9.57
CA PRO A 212 -0.99 17.24 -8.76
C PRO A 212 -1.23 17.87 -7.39
N LEU A 213 -0.66 17.27 -6.35
CA LEU A 213 -0.64 17.86 -5.00
C LEU A 213 0.54 18.84 -4.85
N PRO A 214 0.44 19.83 -3.95
CA PRO A 214 1.56 20.72 -3.67
C PRO A 214 2.79 19.95 -3.14
N PRO A 215 4.01 20.24 -3.61
CA PRO A 215 5.22 19.52 -3.20
C PRO A 215 5.40 19.43 -1.68
N GLU A 216 5.11 20.50 -0.94
CA GLU A 216 5.21 20.57 0.52
C GLU A 216 4.32 19.53 1.23
N THR A 217 3.18 19.19 0.65
CA THR A 217 2.29 18.14 1.19
C THR A 217 2.94 16.77 1.04
N LEU A 218 3.64 16.54 -0.07
CA LEU A 218 4.23 15.25 -0.42
C LEU A 218 5.61 15.03 0.22
N VAL A 219 6.37 16.10 0.48
CA VAL A 219 7.62 15.98 1.26
C VAL A 219 7.34 15.52 2.69
N ALA A 220 6.18 15.85 3.26
CA ALA A 220 5.78 15.36 4.59
C ALA A 220 5.01 14.02 4.58
N ALA A 221 4.60 13.53 3.40
CA ALA A 221 3.78 12.33 3.29
C ALA A 221 4.55 11.05 3.66
N PRO A 222 3.88 9.98 4.12
CA PRO A 222 4.53 8.69 4.35
C PRO A 222 5.31 8.17 3.14
N ALA A 223 6.36 7.39 3.37
CA ALA A 223 7.16 6.78 2.32
C ALA A 223 6.57 5.42 1.92
N ASP A 224 5.48 5.43 1.16
CA ASP A 224 4.74 4.22 0.72
C ASP A 224 4.36 4.23 -0.77
N HIS A 225 3.83 3.10 -1.27
CA HIS A 225 3.44 2.94 -2.67
C HIS A 225 2.45 4.01 -3.16
N SER A 226 1.45 4.35 -2.34
CA SER A 226 0.45 5.38 -2.69
C SER A 226 1.07 6.76 -2.85
N SER A 227 2.08 7.07 -2.04
CA SER A 227 2.74 8.37 -2.06
C SER A 227 3.62 8.53 -3.29
N LEU A 228 4.21 7.45 -3.81
CA LEU A 228 5.06 7.50 -5.01
C LEU A 228 4.31 7.99 -6.25
N ALA A 229 3.07 7.53 -6.47
CA ALA A 229 2.23 7.96 -7.60
C ALA A 229 1.94 9.47 -7.55
N ALA A 230 1.63 9.98 -6.34
CA ALA A 230 1.39 11.41 -6.14
C ALA A 230 2.67 12.24 -6.29
N MET A 231 3.80 11.73 -5.76
CA MET A 231 5.12 12.33 -5.94
C MET A 231 5.48 12.43 -7.42
N GLU A 232 5.26 11.38 -8.20
CA GLU A 232 5.54 11.38 -9.63
C GLU A 232 4.79 12.48 -10.36
N ARG A 233 3.47 12.50 -10.19
CA ARG A 233 2.60 13.48 -10.85
C ARG A 233 3.00 14.90 -10.51
N SER A 234 3.18 15.18 -9.22
CA SER A 234 3.55 16.50 -8.75
C SER A 234 4.96 16.89 -9.17
N PHE A 235 5.90 15.95 -9.20
CA PHE A 235 7.26 16.21 -9.66
C PHE A 235 7.28 16.55 -11.15
N ARG A 236 6.57 15.79 -12.00
CA ARG A 236 6.45 16.11 -13.43
C ARG A 236 5.79 17.46 -13.68
N ALA A 237 4.80 17.84 -12.86
CA ALA A 237 4.11 19.10 -12.99
C ALA A 237 4.95 20.32 -12.55
N THR A 238 5.85 20.13 -11.57
CA THR A 238 6.53 21.25 -10.89
C THR A 238 8.04 21.30 -11.09
N GLY A 239 8.67 20.19 -11.46
CA GLY A 239 10.13 20.04 -11.50
C GLY A 239 10.81 20.18 -10.13
N HIS A 240 10.09 20.00 -9.02
CA HIS A 240 10.62 20.25 -7.68
C HIS A 240 11.72 19.23 -7.29
N PRO A 241 13.00 19.62 -7.15
CA PRO A 241 14.12 18.66 -7.08
C PRO A 241 14.10 17.78 -5.81
N ILE A 242 13.71 18.33 -4.66
CA ILE A 242 13.60 17.56 -3.41
C ILE A 242 12.52 16.47 -3.54
N LEU A 243 11.45 16.76 -4.27
CA LEU A 243 10.37 15.79 -4.49
C LEU A 243 10.85 14.66 -5.40
N GLY A 244 11.58 15.01 -6.46
CA GLY A 244 12.21 14.02 -7.34
C GLY A 244 13.21 13.13 -6.60
N GLN A 245 14.09 13.69 -5.77
CA GLN A 245 15.03 12.89 -4.94
C GLN A 245 14.29 11.92 -4.02
N ARG A 246 13.25 12.40 -3.34
CA ARG A 246 12.41 11.57 -2.47
C ARG A 246 11.74 10.45 -3.26
N ALA A 247 11.24 10.75 -4.46
CA ALA A 247 10.63 9.76 -5.35
C ALA A 247 11.64 8.69 -5.80
N VAL A 248 12.89 9.07 -6.13
CA VAL A 248 13.97 8.10 -6.44
C VAL A 248 14.23 7.19 -5.25
N THR A 249 14.49 7.75 -4.07
CA THR A 249 14.79 6.98 -2.86
C THR A 249 13.66 5.99 -2.54
N LEU A 250 12.41 6.46 -2.64
CA LEU A 250 11.24 5.63 -2.42
C LEU A 250 11.11 4.53 -3.49
N ALA A 251 11.25 4.86 -4.77
CA ALA A 251 11.21 3.89 -5.86
C ALA A 251 12.28 2.79 -5.71
N ILE A 252 13.51 3.15 -5.32
CA ILE A 252 14.57 2.18 -5.01
C ILE A 252 14.19 1.29 -3.83
N GLY A 253 13.70 1.88 -2.73
CA GLY A 253 13.25 1.12 -1.55
C GLY A 253 12.11 0.14 -1.86
N LEU A 254 11.27 0.46 -2.85
CA LEU A 254 10.18 -0.39 -3.33
C LEU A 254 10.62 -1.34 -4.48
N GLN A 255 11.91 -1.41 -4.81
CA GLN A 255 12.47 -2.19 -5.91
C GLN A 255 11.90 -1.83 -7.31
N ARG A 256 11.43 -0.59 -7.49
CA ARG A 256 10.88 -0.05 -8.74
C ARG A 256 11.98 0.64 -9.55
N HIS A 257 13.06 -0.07 -9.83
CA HIS A 257 14.30 0.50 -10.36
C HIS A 257 14.15 1.20 -11.72
N ALA A 258 13.28 0.69 -12.59
CA ALA A 258 13.03 1.33 -13.89
C ALA A 258 12.37 2.70 -13.75
N GLU A 259 11.44 2.84 -12.79
CA GLU A 259 10.84 4.14 -12.45
C GLU A 259 11.84 5.06 -11.74
N ALA A 260 12.70 4.51 -10.89
CA ALA A 260 13.79 5.28 -10.27
C ALA A 260 14.74 5.89 -11.32
N LEU A 261 15.13 5.13 -12.36
CA LEU A 261 15.93 5.67 -13.46
C LEU A 261 15.22 6.79 -14.22
N GLU A 262 13.91 6.69 -14.42
CA GLU A 262 13.16 7.75 -15.09
C GLU A 262 13.15 9.04 -14.25
N PHE A 263 12.96 8.93 -12.93
CA PHE A 263 13.09 10.09 -12.05
C PHE A 263 14.49 10.71 -12.10
N LEU A 264 15.53 9.87 -12.14
CA LEU A 264 16.91 10.32 -12.26
C LEU A 264 17.15 11.06 -13.58
N ASP A 265 16.59 10.57 -14.69
CA ASP A 265 16.65 11.24 -15.98
C ASP A 265 15.92 12.60 -15.97
N LEU A 266 14.75 12.68 -15.33
CA LEU A 266 14.02 13.93 -15.13
C LEU A 266 14.78 14.93 -14.24
N LEU A 267 15.63 14.45 -13.33
CA LEU A 267 16.45 15.29 -12.45
C LEU A 267 17.73 15.81 -13.11
N ARG A 268 18.14 15.29 -14.29
CA ARG A 268 19.38 15.70 -14.98
C ARG A 268 19.56 17.21 -15.20
N PRO A 269 18.51 18.02 -15.44
CA PRO A 269 18.66 19.46 -15.56
C PRO A 269 19.20 20.15 -14.29
N HIS A 270 19.13 19.50 -13.12
CA HIS A 270 19.61 20.04 -11.85
C HIS A 270 21.10 19.71 -11.63
N ALA A 271 21.98 20.57 -12.12
CA ALA A 271 23.44 20.38 -12.06
C ALA A 271 24.00 20.14 -10.64
N SER A 272 23.34 20.65 -9.60
CA SER A 272 23.73 20.37 -8.20
C SER A 272 23.59 18.90 -7.81
N LEU A 273 22.84 18.10 -8.58
CA LEU A 273 22.53 16.71 -8.30
C LEU A 273 23.30 15.73 -9.18
N SER A 274 24.11 16.19 -10.14
CA SER A 274 24.71 15.32 -11.17
C SER A 274 25.49 14.14 -10.59
N ARG A 275 26.31 14.35 -9.55
CA ARG A 275 27.07 13.26 -8.91
C ARG A 275 26.18 12.21 -8.27
N TRP A 276 25.12 12.65 -7.59
CA TRP A 276 24.15 11.74 -6.98
C TRP A 276 23.37 10.99 -8.07
N ILE A 277 22.96 11.67 -9.15
CA ILE A 277 22.28 11.04 -10.28
C ILE A 277 23.14 9.96 -10.93
N GLU A 278 24.42 10.26 -11.18
CA GLU A 278 25.39 9.32 -11.76
C GLU A 278 25.60 8.10 -10.86
N HIS A 279 25.71 8.33 -9.54
CA HIS A 279 25.84 7.26 -8.55
C HIS A 279 24.63 6.31 -8.56
N GLU A 280 23.43 6.84 -8.37
CA GLU A 280 22.20 6.02 -8.30
C GLU A 280 21.92 5.32 -9.63
N SER A 281 22.07 6.03 -10.76
CA SER A 281 21.85 5.45 -12.09
C SER A 281 22.86 4.35 -12.38
N GLY A 282 24.10 4.55 -11.96
CA GLY A 282 25.19 3.59 -12.12
C GLY A 282 24.92 2.29 -11.36
N TRP A 283 24.52 2.41 -10.08
CA TRP A 283 24.16 1.28 -9.24
C TRP A 283 22.99 0.48 -9.82
N ILE A 284 21.91 1.13 -10.29
CA ILE A 284 20.78 0.44 -10.92
C ILE A 284 21.22 -0.33 -12.18
N ARG A 285 22.02 0.31 -13.05
CA ARG A 285 22.51 -0.33 -14.28
C ARG A 285 23.46 -1.50 -14.00
N GLU A 286 24.29 -1.39 -12.97
CA GLU A 286 25.13 -2.50 -12.50
C GLU A 286 24.29 -3.69 -12.05
N LEU A 287 23.19 -3.44 -11.32
CA LEU A 287 22.24 -4.47 -10.91
C LEU A 287 21.59 -5.20 -12.11
N TRP A 288 21.50 -4.53 -13.27
CA TRP A 288 21.03 -5.13 -14.52
C TRP A 288 22.13 -5.77 -15.38
N GLY A 289 23.38 -5.73 -14.93
CA GLY A 289 24.52 -6.27 -15.65
C GLY A 289 24.99 -5.42 -16.83
N GLU A 290 24.61 -4.14 -16.90
CA GLU A 290 24.98 -3.23 -18.00
C GLU A 290 26.43 -2.70 -17.91
N GLY A 291 27.23 -3.22 -16.98
CA GLY A 291 28.66 -2.90 -16.88
C GLY A 291 28.92 -1.43 -16.56
N PHE A 292 28.53 -0.97 -15.37
CA PHE A 292 28.89 0.35 -14.89
C PHE A 292 30.20 0.29 -14.09
N ARG A 293 31.17 1.16 -14.44
CA ARG A 293 32.35 1.38 -13.59
C ARG A 293 32.10 2.61 -12.73
N VAL A 294 31.91 2.41 -11.44
CA VAL A 294 31.84 3.51 -10.46
C VAL A 294 33.15 4.31 -10.53
N PRO A 295 33.11 5.64 -10.69
CA PRO A 295 34.30 6.46 -10.58
C PRO A 295 34.97 6.23 -9.22
N ALA A 296 36.27 5.95 -9.20
CA ALA A 296 37.01 5.51 -8.00
C ALA A 296 36.90 6.51 -6.82
N ASP A 297 36.58 7.78 -7.10
CA ASP A 297 36.48 8.85 -6.12
C ASP A 297 35.15 8.87 -5.32
N SER A 298 34.17 8.04 -5.69
CA SER A 298 32.81 8.09 -5.11
C SER A 298 32.61 7.27 -3.82
N LEU A 299 33.58 6.42 -3.44
CA LEU A 299 33.42 5.46 -2.33
C LEU A 299 33.48 6.09 -0.91
N HIS A 300 33.82 7.38 -0.78
CA HIS A 300 34.03 8.00 0.53
C HIS A 300 32.97 9.02 0.99
N GLN A 301 31.91 9.27 0.23
CA GLN A 301 30.90 10.29 0.59
C GLN A 301 29.45 9.79 0.74
N GLY A 302 29.12 8.56 0.33
CA GLY A 302 27.73 8.11 0.25
C GLY A 302 27.17 7.44 1.50
N VAL A 303 27.00 8.17 2.62
CA VAL A 303 25.97 7.84 3.66
C VAL A 303 25.53 9.10 4.44
N GLN A 304 26.36 10.14 4.57
CA GLN A 304 26.07 11.22 5.54
C GLN A 304 25.13 12.34 5.08
N THR A 305 24.84 12.50 3.79
CA THR A 305 24.05 13.64 3.29
C THR A 305 22.54 13.41 3.19
N ALA A 306 22.03 12.21 3.48
CA ALA A 306 20.60 11.89 3.32
C ALA A 306 19.73 12.09 4.58
N PHE A 307 20.32 12.41 5.74
CA PHE A 307 19.58 12.49 7.03
C PHE A 307 19.71 13.83 7.76
N SER A 308 19.93 14.93 7.04
CA SER A 308 20.00 16.27 7.66
C SER A 308 19.09 17.27 6.95
N PHE A 309 17.77 17.04 7.02
CA PHE A 309 16.73 18.07 6.86
C PHE A 309 15.49 17.68 7.67
#